data_AF-A0A1F0BQZ6-F1
#
_entry.id   AF-A0A1F0BQZ6-F1
#
_cell.length_a   1.000
_cell.length_b   1.000
_cell.length_c   1.000
_cell.angle_alpha   90.00
_cell.angle_beta   90.00
_cell.angle_gamma   90.00
#
_symmetry.space_group_name_H-M   'P 1'
#
loop_
_entity.id
_entity.type
_entity.pdbx_description
1 polymer ?
#
loop_
_entity_poly.entity_id
_entity_poly.type
_entity_poly.pdbx_seq_one_letter_code
_entity_poly.pdbx_strand_id
1 'polypeptide(L)'
;MVITAMSSPIWERHIEELKHLLQERKNEFTQECIERDLEFAKKHYQTTGNITYSILVNDLPKDFNNLEVSLEVNLYNLIHYVHSDYELRFLYKTSQIRFISNLADVLNISEDIALQVHSLLSDEDYIIKSLHESWFRLNEANERNRLFKSRYGFYDPFYKTVRNSHLAKIEKLKSKSSFIKNWRNNRFWKKKGLSRESISKLYSLVSFFYLEHDWDRIAYQKLFSLHI
;
A
#
# COMPACT_ATOMS: atom_id res chain seq x y z
N MET A 1 12.55 54.49 25.01
CA MET A 1 12.23 53.56 26.11
C MET A 1 11.97 52.20 25.47
N VAL A 2 12.85 51.23 25.73
CA VAL A 2 12.81 49.88 25.15
C VAL A 2 11.67 49.12 25.82
N ILE A 3 10.67 48.67 25.06
CA ILE A 3 9.73 47.66 25.55
C ILE A 3 10.41 46.32 25.33
N THR A 4 11.01 45.83 26.41
CA THR A 4 11.57 44.49 26.55
C THR A 4 10.53 43.45 26.15
N ALA A 5 10.88 42.61 25.18
CA ALA A 5 10.22 41.34 24.96
C ALA A 5 10.32 40.48 26.24
N MET A 6 9.18 40.14 26.83
CA MET A 6 9.00 39.12 27.85
C MET A 6 7.77 38.31 27.41
N SER A 7 7.68 36.99 27.47
CA SER A 7 8.56 35.89 27.86
C SER A 7 7.73 34.65 27.48
N SER A 8 8.28 33.67 26.76
CA SER A 8 7.51 32.45 26.40
C SER A 8 7.02 31.78 27.70
N PRO A 9 5.70 31.61 27.88
CA PRO A 9 5.12 31.17 29.14
C PRO A 9 5.53 29.74 29.42
N ILE A 10 5.94 29.47 30.66
CA ILE A 10 6.38 28.17 31.19
C ILE A 10 5.45 27.01 30.77
N TRP A 11 4.15 27.26 30.58
CA TRP A 11 3.16 26.32 30.06
C TRP A 11 3.44 25.80 28.64
N GLU A 12 3.94 26.64 27.72
CA GLU A 12 4.31 26.20 26.37
C GLU A 12 5.49 25.23 26.39
N ARG A 13 6.50 25.51 27.23
CA ARG A 13 7.63 24.59 27.45
C ARG A 13 7.18 23.28 28.07
N HIS A 14 6.30 23.34 29.07
CA HIS A 14 5.77 22.15 29.73
C HIS A 14 4.94 21.27 28.77
N ILE A 15 4.15 21.89 27.88
CA ILE A 15 3.42 21.17 26.83
C ILE A 15 4.39 20.50 25.85
N GLU A 16 5.47 21.18 25.47
CA GLU A 16 6.46 20.63 24.53
C GLU A 16 7.27 19.49 25.16
N GLU A 17 7.64 19.60 26.44
CA GLU A 17 8.26 18.53 27.24
C GLU A 17 7.33 17.31 27.35
N LEU A 18 6.03 17.51 27.61
CA LEU A 18 5.04 16.43 27.64
C LEU A 18 4.88 15.74 26.28
N LYS A 19 4.87 16.51 25.17
CA LYS A 19 4.84 15.92 23.83
C LYS A 19 6.08 15.08 23.57
N HIS A 20 7.26 15.56 23.97
CA HIS A 20 8.52 14.84 23.80
C HIS A 20 8.49 13.51 24.56
N LEU A 21 8.12 13.52 25.84
CA LEU A 21 8.01 12.32 26.67
C LEU A 21 6.98 11.32 26.12
N LEU A 22 5.83 11.80 25.64
CA LEU A 22 4.83 10.94 25.01
C LEU A 22 5.35 10.32 23.70
N GLN A 23 6.12 11.08 22.92
CA GLN A 23 6.73 10.59 21.69
C GLN A 23 7.83 9.56 21.98
N GLU A 24 8.69 9.80 22.96
CA GLU A 24 9.71 8.84 23.41
C GLU A 24 9.07 7.53 23.86
N ARG A 25 8.04 7.61 24.72
CA ARG A 25 7.31 6.44 25.19
C ARG A 25 6.62 5.68 24.06
N LYS A 26 6.05 6.39 23.07
CA LYS A 26 5.47 5.78 21.87
C LYS A 26 6.56 5.04 21.08
N ASN A 27 7.72 5.67 20.88
CA ASN A 27 8.84 5.08 20.16
C ASN A 27 9.37 3.83 20.87
N GLU A 28 9.55 3.88 22.19
CA GLU A 28 9.95 2.72 23.01
C GLU A 28 8.95 1.57 22.87
N PHE A 29 7.66 1.84 23.06
CA PHE A 29 6.61 0.83 22.91
C PHE A 29 6.57 0.22 21.50
N THR A 30 6.73 1.04 20.46
CA THR A 30 6.82 0.58 19.07
C THR A 30 8.04 -0.32 18.87
N GLN A 31 9.19 0.04 19.44
CA GLN A 31 10.41 -0.76 19.37
C GLN A 31 10.25 -2.10 20.08
N GLU A 32 9.64 -2.12 21.28
CA GLU A 32 9.31 -3.35 22.01
C GLU A 32 8.38 -4.27 21.20
N CYS A 33 7.36 -3.71 20.54
CA CYS A 33 6.47 -4.49 19.67
C CYS A 33 7.23 -5.11 18.49
N ILE A 34 8.07 -4.32 17.83
CA ILE A 34 8.91 -4.79 16.71
C ILE A 34 9.81 -5.94 17.17
N GLU A 35 10.50 -5.79 18.30
CA GLU A 35 11.40 -6.80 18.84
C GLU A 35 10.67 -8.10 19.18
N ARG A 36 9.52 -8.00 19.85
CA ARG A 36 8.68 -9.16 20.18
C ARG A 36 8.22 -9.90 18.93
N ASP A 37 7.76 -9.17 17.91
CA ASP A 37 7.27 -9.79 16.69
C ASP A 37 8.43 -10.39 15.88
N LEU A 38 9.63 -9.79 15.90
CA LEU A 38 10.84 -10.36 15.30
C LEU A 38 11.29 -11.64 16.01
N GLU A 39 11.22 -11.67 17.34
CA GLU A 39 11.52 -12.87 18.13
C GLU A 39 10.53 -13.99 17.82
N PHE A 40 9.23 -13.67 17.76
CA PHE A 40 8.21 -14.60 17.31
C PHE A 40 8.51 -15.15 15.91
N ALA A 41 8.84 -14.27 14.96
CA ALA A 41 9.14 -14.68 13.59
C ALA A 41 10.33 -15.64 13.53
N LYS A 42 11.41 -15.30 14.25
CA LYS A 42 12.60 -16.16 14.36
C LYS A 42 12.28 -17.51 14.99
N LYS A 43 11.39 -17.57 15.98
CA LYS A 43 11.00 -18.81 16.66
C LYS A 43 10.05 -19.67 15.83
N HIS A 44 9.03 -19.06 15.22
CA HIS A 44 7.94 -19.76 14.55
C HIS A 44 8.25 -20.07 13.09
N TYR A 45 8.81 -19.11 12.36
CA TYR A 45 9.17 -19.26 10.94
C TYR A 45 10.65 -19.60 10.72
N GLN A 46 11.46 -19.64 11.78
CA GLN A 46 12.91 -19.91 11.71
C GLN A 46 13.68 -18.87 10.87
N THR A 47 13.07 -17.74 10.56
CA THR A 47 13.64 -16.67 9.74
C THR A 47 12.95 -15.34 10.03
N THR A 48 13.65 -14.25 9.78
CA THR A 48 13.07 -12.90 9.65
C THR A 48 13.16 -12.38 8.20
N GLY A 49 13.65 -13.22 7.28
CA GLY A 49 13.82 -12.92 5.87
C GLY A 49 12.55 -13.18 5.05
N ASN A 50 12.74 -13.57 3.79
CA ASN A 50 11.63 -13.81 2.88
C ASN A 50 10.92 -15.12 3.22
N ILE A 51 9.59 -15.08 3.21
CA ILE A 51 8.72 -16.24 3.19
C ILE A 51 7.72 -16.10 2.04
N THR A 52 7.21 -17.22 1.57
CA THR A 52 6.15 -17.25 0.57
C THR A 52 4.99 -18.05 1.11
N TYR A 53 3.77 -17.54 0.98
CA TYR A 53 2.56 -18.27 1.34
C TYR A 53 1.46 -18.06 0.29
N SER A 54 0.61 -19.08 0.13
CA SER A 54 -0.49 -19.02 -0.83
C SER A 54 -1.66 -18.20 -0.27
N ILE A 55 -2.24 -17.32 -1.08
CA ILE A 55 -3.50 -16.66 -0.74
C ILE A 55 -4.60 -17.71 -0.86
N LEU A 56 -5.39 -17.88 0.21
CA LEU A 56 -6.46 -18.87 0.20
C LEU A 56 -7.56 -18.44 -0.76
N VAL A 57 -8.18 -19.42 -1.41
CA VAL A 57 -9.31 -19.23 -2.34
C VAL A 57 -10.44 -18.39 -1.73
N ASN A 58 -10.70 -18.55 -0.44
CA ASN A 58 -11.75 -17.82 0.28
C ASN A 58 -11.47 -16.31 0.40
N ASP A 59 -10.23 -15.88 0.23
CA ASP A 59 -9.84 -14.47 0.25
C ASP A 59 -9.80 -13.85 -1.16
N LEU A 60 -10.09 -14.64 -2.20
CA LEU A 60 -10.12 -14.19 -3.58
C LEU A 60 -11.55 -13.84 -4.01
N PRO A 61 -11.73 -12.85 -4.91
CA PRO A 61 -13.01 -12.57 -5.53
C PRO A 61 -13.55 -13.80 -6.25
N LYS A 62 -14.88 -13.92 -6.35
CA LYS A 62 -15.53 -15.07 -7.03
C LYS A 62 -14.99 -15.32 -8.44
N ASP A 63 -14.68 -14.25 -9.17
CA ASP A 63 -14.15 -14.34 -10.54
C ASP A 63 -12.70 -14.86 -10.61
N PHE A 64 -12.01 -14.93 -9.48
CA PHE A 64 -10.61 -15.36 -9.33
C PHE A 64 -10.44 -16.47 -8.31
N ASN A 65 -11.52 -17.16 -7.89
CA ASN A 65 -11.46 -18.21 -6.88
C ASN A 65 -10.58 -19.41 -7.30
N ASN A 66 -10.43 -19.64 -8.60
CA ASN A 66 -9.56 -20.69 -9.12
C ASN A 66 -8.12 -20.21 -9.30
N LEU A 67 -7.84 -18.90 -9.18
CA LEU A 67 -6.51 -18.33 -9.45
C LEU A 67 -5.52 -18.75 -8.36
N GLU A 68 -4.39 -19.32 -8.77
CA GLU A 68 -3.32 -19.68 -7.85
C GLU A 68 -2.38 -18.50 -7.65
N VAL A 69 -2.43 -17.90 -6.47
CA VAL A 69 -1.63 -16.73 -6.11
C VAL A 69 -0.85 -17.00 -4.83
N SER A 70 0.45 -16.72 -4.87
CA SER A 70 1.27 -16.62 -3.67
C SER A 70 1.71 -15.18 -3.42
N LEU A 71 1.90 -14.87 -2.15
CA LEU A 71 2.49 -13.64 -1.70
C LEU A 71 3.85 -13.95 -1.09
N GLU A 72 4.89 -13.30 -1.63
CA GLU A 72 6.21 -13.26 -1.00
C GLU A 72 6.35 -11.98 -0.19
N VAL A 73 6.80 -12.13 1.06
CA VAL A 73 7.01 -11.02 1.99
C VAL A 73 8.32 -11.22 2.75
N ASN A 74 9.03 -10.14 3.04
CA ASN A 74 10.16 -10.15 3.97
C ASN A 74 9.65 -9.82 5.38
N LEU A 75 9.77 -10.76 6.33
CA LEU A 75 9.16 -10.62 7.66
C LEU A 75 9.68 -9.41 8.43
N TYR A 76 10.97 -9.10 8.33
CA TYR A 76 11.56 -7.91 8.92
C TYR A 76 10.88 -6.64 8.38
N ASN A 77 10.86 -6.47 7.06
CA ASN A 77 10.19 -5.31 6.45
C ASN A 77 8.70 -5.28 6.78
N LEU A 78 8.03 -6.42 6.81
CA LEU A 78 6.60 -6.53 7.10
C LEU A 78 6.25 -6.04 8.53
N ILE A 79 7.04 -6.45 9.53
CA ILE A 79 6.87 -6.02 10.92
C ILE A 79 7.13 -4.51 11.02
N HIS A 80 8.23 -4.04 10.43
CA HIS A 80 8.54 -2.61 10.40
C HIS A 80 7.46 -1.81 9.65
N TYR A 81 6.87 -2.35 8.59
CA TYR A 81 5.79 -1.69 7.83
C TYR A 81 4.57 -1.39 8.69
N VAL A 82 4.13 -2.35 9.51
CA VAL A 82 2.93 -2.18 10.35
C VAL A 82 3.17 -1.21 11.51
N HIS A 83 4.36 -1.27 12.10
CA HIS A 83 4.74 -0.44 13.24
C HIS A 83 5.27 0.95 12.86
N SER A 84 5.63 1.16 11.60
CA SER A 84 6.08 2.47 11.11
C SER A 84 4.94 3.49 11.03
N ASP A 85 5.29 4.73 11.31
CA ASP A 85 4.46 5.88 10.95
C ASP A 85 4.21 5.89 9.43
N TYR A 86 3.03 6.34 9.04
CA TYR A 86 2.55 6.31 7.65
C TYR A 86 3.54 6.89 6.63
N GLU A 87 4.25 7.96 7.01
CA GLU A 87 5.25 8.61 6.16
C GLU A 87 6.44 7.72 5.82
N LEU A 88 6.76 6.72 6.65
CA LEU A 88 7.92 5.84 6.49
C LEU A 88 7.54 4.45 5.96
N ARG A 89 6.26 4.07 5.99
CA ARG A 89 5.79 2.73 5.56
C ARG A 89 6.23 2.36 4.16
N PHE A 90 6.29 3.31 3.24
CA PHE A 90 6.70 3.05 1.86
C PHE A 90 8.13 2.46 1.75
N LEU A 91 9.00 2.73 2.73
CA LEU A 91 10.37 2.19 2.79
C LEU A 91 10.39 0.69 3.10
N TYR A 92 9.36 0.21 3.79
CA TYR A 92 9.24 -1.16 4.27
C TYR A 92 8.25 -2.00 3.46
N LYS A 93 7.68 -1.46 2.39
CA LYS A 93 6.76 -2.19 1.53
C LYS A 93 7.48 -3.35 0.87
N THR A 94 7.04 -4.58 1.14
CA THR A 94 7.79 -5.78 0.74
C THR A 94 6.96 -6.79 -0.05
N SER A 95 5.64 -6.69 -0.01
CA SER A 95 4.74 -7.66 -0.64
C SER A 95 4.95 -7.74 -2.14
N GLN A 96 5.16 -8.97 -2.61
CA GLN A 96 5.26 -9.31 -4.02
C GLN A 96 4.26 -10.39 -4.36
N ILE A 97 3.42 -10.13 -5.36
CA ILE A 97 2.38 -11.04 -5.81
C ILE A 97 2.96 -11.90 -6.92
N ARG A 98 2.84 -13.22 -6.76
CA ARG A 98 3.27 -14.19 -7.75
C ARG A 98 2.08 -15.03 -8.16
N PHE A 99 1.78 -15.01 -9.45
CA PHE A 99 0.80 -15.89 -10.06
C PHE A 99 1.52 -17.18 -10.46
N ILE A 100 0.98 -18.33 -10.05
CA ILE A 100 1.75 -19.60 -10.06
C ILE A 100 1.54 -20.37 -11.37
N SER A 101 0.30 -20.54 -11.87
CA SER A 101 0.13 -21.47 -13.01
C SER A 101 -1.11 -21.34 -13.91
N ASN A 102 -2.06 -20.42 -13.68
CA ASN A 102 -3.34 -20.47 -14.40
C ASN A 102 -3.96 -19.12 -14.78
N LEU A 103 -3.12 -18.10 -14.97
CA LEU A 103 -3.59 -16.79 -15.42
C LEU A 103 -4.28 -16.88 -16.79
N ALA A 104 -3.75 -17.72 -17.70
CA ALA A 104 -4.30 -17.94 -19.03
C ALA A 104 -5.76 -18.40 -18.98
N ASP A 105 -6.05 -19.43 -18.18
CA ASP A 105 -7.39 -19.99 -18.01
C ASP A 105 -8.36 -18.98 -17.38
N VAL A 106 -7.92 -18.29 -16.32
CA VAL A 106 -8.75 -17.32 -15.58
C VAL A 106 -9.14 -16.13 -16.47
N LEU A 107 -8.18 -15.63 -17.26
CA LEU A 107 -8.42 -14.53 -18.20
C LEU A 107 -9.00 -15.00 -19.54
N ASN A 108 -9.10 -16.31 -19.78
CA ASN A 108 -9.50 -16.91 -21.05
C ASN A 108 -8.67 -16.36 -22.21
N ILE A 109 -7.34 -16.51 -22.12
CA ILE A 109 -6.34 -16.07 -23.10
C ILE A 109 -5.36 -17.22 -23.38
N SER A 110 -4.57 -17.12 -24.44
CA SER A 110 -3.50 -18.09 -24.69
C SER A 110 -2.32 -17.89 -23.73
N GLU A 111 -1.55 -18.96 -23.53
CA GLU A 111 -0.36 -18.97 -22.67
C GLU A 111 0.67 -17.90 -23.10
N ASP A 112 0.90 -17.75 -24.41
CA ASP A 112 1.81 -16.72 -24.95
C ASP A 112 1.38 -15.30 -24.57
N ILE A 113 0.07 -15.05 -24.46
CA ILE A 113 -0.46 -13.75 -24.03
C ILE A 113 -0.33 -13.61 -22.51
N ALA A 114 -0.56 -14.67 -21.75
CA ALA A 114 -0.38 -14.68 -20.30
C ALA A 114 1.07 -14.36 -19.91
N LEU A 115 2.05 -14.95 -20.60
CA LEU A 115 3.48 -14.64 -20.42
C LEU A 115 3.79 -13.16 -20.71
N GLN A 116 3.20 -12.59 -21.76
CA GLN A 116 3.35 -11.16 -22.05
C GLN A 116 2.72 -10.28 -20.97
N VAL A 117 1.57 -10.67 -20.42
CA VAL A 117 0.94 -9.98 -19.28
C VAL A 117 1.85 -10.03 -18.07
N HIS A 118 2.43 -11.19 -17.74
CA HIS A 118 3.38 -11.31 -16.63
C HIS A 118 4.62 -10.44 -16.80
N SER A 119 5.23 -10.45 -17.98
CA SER A 119 6.38 -9.60 -18.29
C SER A 119 6.04 -8.13 -18.09
N LEU A 120 4.91 -7.67 -18.65
CA LEU A 120 4.48 -6.28 -18.53
C LEU A 120 4.12 -5.89 -17.09
N LEU A 121 3.50 -6.79 -16.31
CA LEU A 121 3.23 -6.53 -14.89
C LEU A 121 4.52 -6.35 -14.10
N SER A 122 5.53 -7.18 -14.38
CA SER A 122 6.87 -7.05 -13.78
C SER A 122 7.53 -5.72 -14.17
N ASP A 123 7.48 -5.36 -15.46
CA ASP A 123 8.06 -4.11 -15.97
C ASP A 123 7.37 -2.86 -15.40
N GLU A 124 6.05 -2.94 -15.16
CA GLU A 124 5.25 -1.84 -14.63
C GLU A 124 5.07 -1.87 -13.10
N ASP A 125 5.64 -2.83 -12.38
CA ASP A 125 5.41 -3.04 -10.93
C ASP A 125 5.63 -1.76 -10.11
N TYR A 126 6.74 -1.05 -10.36
CA TYR A 126 7.04 0.22 -9.70
C TYR A 126 5.98 1.30 -10.00
N ILE A 127 5.47 1.37 -11.25
CA ILE A 127 4.46 2.35 -11.66
C ILE A 127 3.16 2.06 -10.91
N ILE A 128 2.75 0.80 -10.87
CA ILE A 128 1.52 0.35 -10.23
C ILE A 128 1.60 0.56 -8.70
N LYS A 129 2.71 0.17 -8.06
CA LYS A 129 2.96 0.43 -6.63
C LYS A 129 2.95 1.92 -6.32
N SER A 130 3.58 2.74 -7.16
CA SER A 130 3.57 4.20 -7.01
C SER A 130 2.17 4.80 -7.18
N LEU A 131 1.33 4.19 -8.02
CA LEU A 131 -0.04 4.60 -8.23
C LEU A 131 -0.89 4.30 -6.99
N HIS A 132 -0.80 3.08 -6.46
CA HIS A 132 -1.43 2.68 -5.20
C HIS A 132 -1.05 3.65 -4.06
N GLU A 133 0.24 3.91 -3.89
CA GLU A 133 0.74 4.85 -2.86
C GLU A 133 0.18 6.27 -3.03
N SER A 134 0.13 6.75 -4.28
CA SER A 134 -0.39 8.10 -4.55
C SER A 134 -1.89 8.20 -4.27
N TRP A 135 -2.66 7.13 -4.55
CA TRP A 135 -4.08 7.04 -4.17
C TRP A 135 -4.27 6.99 -2.66
N PHE A 136 -3.45 6.21 -1.95
CA PHE A 136 -3.49 6.11 -0.50
C PHE A 136 -3.26 7.48 0.16
N ARG A 137 -2.20 8.20 -0.24
CA ARG A 137 -1.91 9.55 0.27
C ARG A 137 -2.99 10.58 -0.09
N LEU A 138 -3.63 10.44 -1.25
CA LEU A 138 -4.77 11.28 -1.61
C LEU A 138 -5.96 11.05 -0.66
N ASN A 139 -6.28 9.80 -0.35
CA ASN A 139 -7.34 9.47 0.60
C ASN A 139 -7.03 9.99 2.01
N GLU A 140 -5.78 9.88 2.45
CA GLU A 140 -5.34 10.44 3.73
C GLU A 140 -5.50 11.97 3.78
N ALA A 141 -5.07 12.68 2.74
CA ALA A 141 -5.26 14.13 2.66
C ALA A 141 -6.74 14.52 2.75
N ASN A 142 -7.64 13.73 2.14
CA ASN A 142 -9.08 13.94 2.23
C ASN A 142 -9.60 13.74 3.66
N GLU A 143 -9.18 12.67 4.34
CA GLU A 143 -9.59 12.37 5.72
C GLU A 143 -9.06 13.39 6.72
N ARG A 144 -7.78 13.77 6.62
CA ARG A 144 -7.19 14.83 7.44
C ARG A 144 -7.96 16.13 7.29
N ASN A 145 -8.29 16.52 6.05
CA ASN A 145 -9.06 17.72 5.80
C ASN A 145 -10.50 17.62 6.35
N ARG A 146 -11.13 16.43 6.31
CA ARG A 146 -12.43 16.17 6.95
C ARG A 146 -12.37 16.41 8.46
N LEU A 147 -11.36 15.85 9.14
CA LEU A 147 -11.13 16.02 10.58
C LEU A 147 -10.80 17.48 10.94
N PHE A 148 -9.95 18.13 10.15
CA PHE A 148 -9.58 19.53 10.33
C PHE A 148 -10.82 20.43 10.23
N LYS A 149 -11.66 20.24 9.21
CA LYS A 149 -12.92 20.97 9.06
C LYS A 149 -13.88 20.73 10.21
N SER A 150 -13.98 19.50 10.70
CA SER A 150 -14.80 19.18 11.87
C SER A 150 -14.32 19.93 13.12
N ARG A 151 -13.00 20.03 13.33
CA ARG A 151 -12.40 20.64 14.52
C ARG A 151 -12.41 22.18 14.49
N TYR A 152 -12.17 22.77 13.33
CA TYR A 152 -11.90 24.21 13.21
C TYR A 152 -12.98 24.97 12.42
N GLY A 153 -13.95 24.29 11.80
CA GLY A 153 -15.04 24.90 11.02
C GLY A 153 -14.65 25.33 9.60
N PHE A 154 -13.38 25.21 9.21
CA PHE A 154 -12.90 25.56 7.87
C PHE A 154 -11.92 24.51 7.33
N TYR A 155 -11.68 24.52 6.02
CA TYR A 155 -10.79 23.57 5.35
C TYR A 155 -9.32 23.78 5.71
N ASP A 156 -8.50 22.72 5.69
CA ASP A 156 -7.04 22.85 5.86
C ASP A 156 -6.49 23.77 4.74
N PRO A 157 -5.77 24.86 5.07
CA PRO A 157 -5.28 25.83 4.09
C PRO A 157 -4.41 25.22 2.98
N PHE A 158 -3.71 24.12 3.27
CA PHE A 158 -2.82 23.45 2.33
C PHE A 158 -3.47 22.27 1.60
N TYR A 159 -4.66 21.84 2.02
CA TYR A 159 -5.33 20.66 1.47
C TYR A 159 -5.47 20.71 -0.05
N LYS A 160 -5.90 21.85 -0.62
CA LYS A 160 -6.08 21.98 -2.07
C LYS A 160 -4.77 21.76 -2.83
N THR A 161 -3.68 22.30 -2.32
CA THR A 161 -2.33 22.17 -2.91
C THR A 161 -1.86 20.72 -2.85
N VAL A 162 -1.94 20.09 -1.67
CA VAL A 162 -1.55 18.69 -1.46
C VAL A 162 -2.38 17.75 -2.34
N ARG A 163 -3.71 17.91 -2.33
CA ARG A 163 -4.64 17.14 -3.15
C ARG A 163 -4.30 17.23 -4.64
N ASN A 164 -4.08 18.44 -5.15
CA ASN A 164 -3.77 18.65 -6.56
C ASN A 164 -2.42 18.04 -6.96
N SER A 165 -1.42 18.10 -6.07
CA SER A 165 -0.12 17.44 -6.28
C SER A 165 -0.28 15.92 -6.44
N HIS A 166 -1.03 15.28 -5.52
CA HIS A 166 -1.29 13.84 -5.62
C HIS A 166 -2.09 13.48 -6.87
N LEU A 167 -3.13 14.24 -7.22
CA LEU A 167 -3.90 14.01 -8.45
C LEU A 167 -3.05 14.14 -9.71
N ALA A 168 -2.19 15.15 -9.80
CA ALA A 168 -1.28 15.31 -10.92
C ALA A 168 -0.31 14.12 -11.05
N LYS A 169 0.21 13.63 -9.91
CA LYS A 169 1.07 12.43 -9.87
C LYS A 169 0.31 11.18 -10.31
N ILE A 170 -0.92 10.98 -9.84
CA ILE A 170 -1.80 9.87 -10.22
C ILE A 170 -2.04 9.89 -11.73
N GLU A 171 -2.47 11.01 -12.31
CA GLU A 171 -2.74 11.09 -13.75
C GLU A 171 -1.49 10.83 -14.59
N LYS A 172 -0.33 11.35 -14.17
CA LYS A 172 0.96 11.05 -14.80
C LYS A 172 1.28 9.55 -14.76
N LEU A 173 1.09 8.88 -13.62
CA LEU A 173 1.36 7.44 -13.48
C LEU A 173 0.37 6.60 -14.30
N LYS A 174 -0.93 6.95 -14.29
CA LYS A 174 -1.95 6.27 -15.11
C LYS A 174 -1.60 6.29 -16.59
N SER A 175 -1.06 7.42 -17.08
CA SER A 175 -0.68 7.55 -18.49
C SER A 175 0.47 6.64 -18.93
N LYS A 176 1.24 6.11 -17.97
CA LYS A 176 2.42 5.26 -18.21
C LYS A 176 2.14 3.77 -18.08
N SER A 177 0.97 3.37 -17.56
CA SER A 177 0.65 1.97 -17.34
C SER A 177 -0.37 1.47 -18.35
N SER A 178 -0.12 0.29 -18.91
CA SER A 178 -1.05 -0.40 -19.80
C SER A 178 -2.22 -1.05 -19.04
N PHE A 179 -2.09 -1.24 -17.72
CA PHE A 179 -3.10 -1.90 -16.89
C PHE A 179 -4.16 -0.97 -16.29
N ILE A 180 -4.12 0.32 -16.60
CA ILE A 180 -5.16 1.26 -16.18
C ILE A 180 -6.26 1.36 -17.22
N LYS A 181 -7.51 1.16 -16.80
CA LYS A 181 -8.67 1.20 -17.70
C LYS A 181 -8.81 2.55 -18.40
N ASN A 182 -8.53 2.58 -19.70
CA ASN A 182 -8.79 3.71 -20.59
C ASN A 182 -8.90 3.23 -22.06
N TRP A 183 -9.35 4.11 -22.96
CA TRP A 183 -9.57 3.75 -24.36
C TRP A 183 -8.28 3.34 -25.11
N ARG A 184 -7.12 3.95 -24.79
CA ARG A 184 -5.83 3.64 -25.42
C ARG A 184 -5.37 2.24 -25.02
N ASN A 185 -5.46 1.93 -23.74
CA ASN A 185 -5.10 0.64 -23.17
C ASN A 185 -6.05 -0.46 -23.65
N ASN A 186 -7.35 -0.18 -23.78
CA ASN A 186 -8.29 -1.11 -24.42
C ASN A 186 -7.88 -1.45 -25.85
N ARG A 187 -7.42 -0.45 -26.62
CA ARG A 187 -6.92 -0.68 -27.98
C ARG A 187 -5.61 -1.47 -27.99
N PHE A 188 -4.71 -1.18 -27.04
CA PHE A 188 -3.46 -1.92 -26.86
C PHE A 188 -3.71 -3.41 -26.60
N TRP A 189 -4.55 -3.74 -25.61
CA TRP A 189 -4.85 -5.12 -25.26
C TRP A 189 -5.63 -5.86 -26.36
N LYS A 190 -6.54 -5.19 -27.07
CA LYS A 190 -7.18 -5.78 -28.25
C LYS A 190 -6.16 -6.15 -29.34
N LYS A 191 -5.16 -5.30 -29.59
CA LYS A 191 -4.08 -5.61 -30.54
C LYS A 191 -3.20 -6.78 -30.09
N LYS A 192 -3.09 -7.01 -28.77
CA LYS A 192 -2.41 -8.17 -28.18
C LYS A 192 -3.24 -9.46 -28.24
N GLY A 193 -4.48 -9.41 -28.72
CA GLY A 193 -5.35 -10.59 -28.88
C GLY A 193 -6.37 -10.80 -27.76
N LEU A 194 -6.50 -9.88 -26.79
CA LEU A 194 -7.47 -10.04 -25.72
C LEU A 194 -8.89 -9.68 -26.20
N SER A 195 -9.86 -10.52 -25.82
CA SER A 195 -11.28 -10.23 -25.97
C SER A 195 -11.71 -9.07 -25.06
N ARG A 196 -12.89 -8.49 -25.31
CA ARG A 196 -13.44 -7.44 -24.44
C ARG A 196 -13.62 -7.91 -22.99
N GLU A 197 -14.03 -9.17 -22.82
CA GLU A 197 -14.23 -9.79 -21.50
C GLU A 197 -12.89 -10.02 -20.80
N SER A 198 -11.90 -10.58 -21.49
CA SER A 198 -10.55 -10.79 -20.97
C SER A 198 -9.90 -9.47 -20.54
N ILE A 199 -10.08 -8.39 -21.30
CA ILE A 199 -9.61 -7.04 -20.91
C ILE A 199 -10.28 -6.57 -19.62
N SER A 200 -11.60 -6.77 -19.50
CA SER A 200 -12.32 -6.38 -18.29
C SER A 200 -11.81 -7.16 -17.07
N LYS A 201 -11.64 -8.47 -17.22
CA LYS A 201 -11.07 -9.33 -16.17
C LYS A 201 -9.65 -8.94 -15.80
N LEU A 202 -8.80 -8.62 -16.79
CA LEU A 202 -7.43 -8.17 -16.55
C LEU A 202 -7.39 -6.90 -15.70
N TYR A 203 -8.24 -5.91 -16.01
CA TYR A 203 -8.31 -4.70 -15.19
C TYR A 203 -8.83 -4.98 -13.78
N SER A 204 -9.85 -5.84 -13.64
CA SER A 204 -10.34 -6.23 -12.31
C SER A 204 -9.26 -6.95 -11.50
N LEU A 205 -8.48 -7.81 -12.13
CA LEU A 205 -7.36 -8.52 -11.52
C LEU A 205 -6.30 -7.54 -11.02
N VAL A 206 -5.86 -6.61 -11.88
CA VAL A 206 -4.86 -5.61 -11.47
C VAL A 206 -5.40 -4.66 -10.40
N SER A 207 -6.67 -4.27 -10.49
CA SER A 207 -7.32 -3.43 -9.48
C SER A 207 -7.27 -4.11 -8.12
N PHE A 208 -7.77 -5.34 -8.04
CA PHE A 208 -7.81 -6.11 -6.79
C PHE A 208 -6.40 -6.35 -6.23
N PHE A 209 -5.51 -6.95 -7.02
CA PHE A 209 -4.21 -7.37 -6.51
C PHE A 209 -3.24 -6.21 -6.30
N TYR A 210 -3.32 -5.12 -7.04
CA TYR A 210 -2.26 -4.10 -6.96
C TYR A 210 -2.74 -2.71 -6.51
N LEU A 211 -4.02 -2.39 -6.63
CA LEU A 211 -4.52 -1.03 -6.40
C LEU A 211 -5.46 -0.90 -5.19
N GLU A 212 -6.17 -1.96 -4.83
CA GLU A 212 -7.20 -1.91 -3.79
C GLU A 212 -6.71 -2.39 -2.41
N HIS A 213 -5.77 -3.33 -2.39
CA HIS A 213 -5.38 -4.02 -1.16
C HIS A 213 -3.95 -3.69 -0.67
N ASP A 214 -3.86 -3.44 0.63
CA ASP A 214 -2.61 -3.38 1.37
C ASP A 214 -2.19 -4.80 1.76
N TRP A 215 -1.53 -5.50 0.83
CA TRP A 215 -1.10 -6.88 1.04
C TRP A 215 -0.08 -7.04 2.17
N ASP A 216 0.74 -6.03 2.44
CA ASP A 216 1.66 -6.06 3.58
C ASP A 216 0.87 -6.10 4.90
N ARG A 217 -0.14 -5.25 5.04
CA ARG A 217 -1.01 -5.29 6.22
C ARG A 217 -1.80 -6.59 6.34
N ILE A 218 -2.36 -7.09 5.24
CA ILE A 218 -3.12 -8.34 5.23
C ILE A 218 -2.21 -9.53 5.57
N ALA A 219 -0.99 -9.56 5.03
CA ALA A 219 0.00 -10.58 5.33
C ALA A 219 0.40 -10.57 6.79
N TYR A 220 0.70 -9.39 7.32
CA TYR A 220 1.02 -9.25 8.74
C TYR A 220 -0.14 -9.77 9.60
N GLN A 221 -1.38 -9.43 9.27
CA GLN A 221 -2.54 -9.92 10.01
C GLN A 221 -2.61 -11.45 10.00
N LYS A 222 -2.43 -12.08 8.84
CA LYS A 222 -2.49 -13.55 8.75
C LYS A 222 -1.35 -14.25 9.47
N LEU A 223 -0.15 -13.69 9.42
CA LEU A 223 1.05 -14.32 9.99
C LEU A 223 1.16 -14.07 11.50
N PHE A 224 0.77 -12.88 11.98
CA PHE A 224 1.00 -12.47 13.37
C PHE A 224 -0.30 -12.34 14.20
N SER A 225 -1.51 -12.29 13.61
CA SER A 225 -2.77 -12.15 14.38
C SER A 225 -3.28 -13.45 15.01
N LEU A 226 -2.49 -14.52 15.01
CA LEU A 226 -2.73 -15.71 15.85
C LEU A 226 -2.19 -15.54 17.29
N HIS A 227 -1.72 -14.34 17.65
CA HIS A 227 -1.05 -14.04 18.94
C HIS A 227 -1.65 -12.83 19.70
N ILE A 228 -2.97 -12.64 19.62
CA ILE A 228 -3.73 -11.85 20.59
C ILE A 228 -4.72 -12.76 21.30
#